data_AF-A0A399ZEG5-F1
#
_entry.id   AF-A0A399ZEG5-F1
#
_cell.length_a   1.000
_cell.length_b   1.000
_cell.length_c   1.000
_cell.angle_alpha   90.00
_cell.angle_beta   90.00
_cell.angle_gamma   90.00
#
_symmetry.space_group_name_H-M   'P 1'
#
loop_
_entity.id
_entity.type
_entity.pdbx_description
1 polymer ?
#
loop_
_entity_poly.entity_id
_entity_poly.type
_entity_poly.pdbx_seq_one_letter_code
_entity_poly.pdbx_strand_id
1 'polypeptide(L)'
;MARLKFSPQYIVLLAFTALVAAPLTAPGYFMFAHDARHHDARHTVYFMQMFDAALRDGALYPRWATDMVFGYGYPVWLILAPLPYYAAEFFHLLSLDFPAAIKAVEIGAWFASASGMYWFASRVMDRSA
;
A
#
# COMPACT_ATOMS: atom_id res chain seq x y z
N MET A 1 -9.19 29.33 1.02
CA MET A 1 -9.36 27.93 1.45
C MET A 1 -10.25 27.21 0.43
N ALA A 2 -9.71 26.26 -0.34
CA ALA A 2 -10.50 25.47 -1.27
C ALA A 2 -11.44 24.54 -0.47
N ARG A 3 -12.75 24.74 -0.57
CA ARG A 3 -13.73 23.85 0.06
C ARG A 3 -13.63 22.47 -0.61
N LEU A 4 -13.59 21.41 0.19
CA LEU A 4 -13.76 20.04 -0.28
C LEU A 4 -15.16 19.94 -0.92
N LYS A 5 -15.22 19.90 -2.26
CA LYS A 5 -16.48 19.80 -3.01
C LYS A 5 -16.85 18.33 -3.12
N PHE A 6 -17.90 17.92 -2.42
CA PHE A 6 -18.52 16.60 -2.60
C PHE A 6 -19.55 16.71 -3.72
N SER A 7 -19.15 16.34 -4.94
CA SER A 7 -20.05 16.36 -6.11
C SER A 7 -20.49 14.95 -6.49
N PRO A 8 -21.55 14.80 -7.31
CA PRO A 8 -21.95 13.49 -7.85
C PRO A 8 -20.80 12.79 -8.58
N GLN A 9 -19.93 13.54 -9.27
CA GLN A 9 -18.78 12.96 -9.97
C GLN A 9 -17.75 12.35 -9.01
N TYR A 10 -17.56 12.97 -7.83
CA TYR A 10 -16.70 12.42 -6.80
C TYR A 10 -17.24 11.10 -6.26
N ILE A 11 -18.55 11.02 -6.01
CA ILE A 11 -19.20 9.79 -5.55
C ILE A 11 -19.07 8.67 -6.59
N VAL A 12 -19.30 8.98 -7.88
CA VAL A 12 -19.12 8.02 -8.97
C VAL A 12 -17.67 7.53 -9.04
N LEU A 13 -16.69 8.42 -8.87
CA LEU A 13 -15.28 8.04 -8.85
C LEU A 13 -14.99 7.09 -7.68
N LEU A 14 -15.44 7.40 -6.46
CA LEU A 14 -15.26 6.53 -5.29
C LEU A 14 -15.94 5.17 -5.49
N ALA A 15 -17.13 5.13 -6.08
CA ALA A 15 -17.83 3.89 -6.38
C ALA A 15 -17.07 3.05 -7.41
N PHE A 16 -16.49 3.67 -8.43
CA PHE A 16 -15.65 2.99 -9.40
C PHE A 16 -14.34 2.48 -8.78
N THR A 17 -13.69 3.29 -7.93
CA THR A 17 -12.51 2.85 -7.17
C THR A 17 -12.84 1.66 -6.27
N ALA A 18 -14.01 1.66 -5.60
CA ALA A 18 -14.46 0.54 -4.80
C ALA A 18 -14.69 -0.73 -5.63
N LEU A 19 -15.30 -0.60 -6.82
CA LEU A 19 -15.49 -1.72 -7.75
C LEU A 19 -14.15 -2.33 -8.18
N VAL A 20 -13.16 -1.49 -8.48
CA VAL A 20 -11.81 -1.93 -8.87
C VAL A 20 -11.06 -2.54 -7.68
N ALA A 21 -11.25 -2.02 -6.46
CA ALA A 21 -10.66 -2.53 -5.22
C ALA A 21 -11.28 -3.84 -4.72
N ALA A 22 -12.50 -4.17 -5.14
CA ALA A 22 -13.24 -5.33 -4.65
C ALA A 22 -12.47 -6.67 -4.73
N PRO A 23 -11.72 -7.01 -5.80
CA PRO A 23 -10.93 -8.24 -5.83
C PRO A 23 -9.90 -8.34 -4.71
N LEU A 24 -9.37 -7.21 -4.20
CA LEU A 24 -8.41 -7.22 -3.09
C LEU A 24 -9.04 -7.75 -1.79
N THR A 25 -10.36 -7.66 -1.61
CA THR A 25 -11.01 -8.22 -0.41
C THR A 25 -11.18 -9.73 -0.46
N ALA A 26 -10.84 -10.39 -1.58
CA ALA A 26 -10.90 -11.84 -1.68
C ALA A 26 -9.84 -12.51 -0.76
N PRO A 27 -10.11 -13.73 -0.26
CA PRO A 27 -9.14 -14.50 0.52
C PRO A 27 -7.84 -14.78 -0.25
N GLY A 28 -6.74 -15.01 0.50
CA GLY A 28 -5.44 -15.34 -0.08
C GLY A 28 -4.65 -14.11 -0.53
N TYR A 29 -3.64 -14.29 -1.37
CA TYR A 29 -2.80 -13.20 -1.89
C TYR A 29 -2.49 -13.43 -3.37
N PHE A 30 -2.24 -12.35 -4.12
CA PHE A 30 -2.02 -12.41 -5.56
C PHE A 30 -0.59 -12.86 -5.90
N MET A 31 -0.27 -14.12 -5.57
CA MET A 31 1.06 -14.73 -5.74
C MET A 31 1.49 -14.93 -7.21
N PHE A 32 0.63 -14.56 -8.16
CA PHE A 32 0.81 -14.69 -9.61
C PHE A 32 0.48 -13.40 -10.39
N ALA A 33 0.35 -12.25 -9.71
CA ALA A 33 0.20 -10.95 -10.37
C ALA A 33 1.40 -10.63 -11.30
N HIS A 34 1.29 -9.57 -12.11
CA HIS A 34 2.35 -9.12 -13.03
C HIS A 34 3.72 -9.05 -12.34
N ASP A 35 3.77 -8.48 -11.14
CA ASP A 35 5.00 -8.33 -10.33
C ASP A 35 5.40 -9.65 -9.63
N ALA A 36 4.54 -10.66 -9.65
CA ALA A 36 4.84 -11.99 -9.14
C ALA A 36 5.67 -12.83 -10.11
N ARG A 37 5.58 -12.55 -11.42
CA ARG A 37 6.39 -13.21 -12.45
C ARG A 37 7.86 -12.78 -12.37
N HIS A 38 8.13 -11.62 -11.79
CA HIS A 38 9.47 -11.08 -11.55
C HIS A 38 9.92 -11.18 -10.07
N HIS A 39 9.31 -12.10 -9.30
CA HIS A 39 9.57 -12.38 -7.88
C HIS A 39 9.00 -11.37 -6.86
N ASP A 40 8.73 -10.12 -7.24
CA ASP A 40 8.37 -9.03 -6.32
C ASP A 40 7.07 -9.23 -5.53
N ALA A 41 5.99 -9.73 -6.13
CA ALA A 41 4.75 -9.89 -5.37
C ALA A 41 4.85 -10.96 -4.27
N ARG A 42 5.69 -12.00 -4.47
CA ARG A 42 6.00 -12.98 -3.41
C ARG A 42 6.89 -12.36 -2.34
N HIS A 43 7.77 -11.46 -2.77
CA HIS A 43 8.66 -10.75 -1.86
C HIS A 43 7.90 -9.78 -0.96
N THR A 44 6.80 -9.15 -1.36
CA THR A 44 6.12 -8.15 -0.49
C THR A 44 5.65 -8.73 0.84
N VAL A 45 5.06 -9.94 0.85
CA VAL A 45 4.64 -10.60 2.11
C VAL A 45 5.85 -10.98 2.96
N TYR A 46 6.91 -11.46 2.33
CA TYR A 46 8.14 -11.85 3.03
C TYR A 46 8.90 -10.63 3.59
N PHE A 47 8.97 -9.55 2.82
CA PHE A 47 9.51 -8.27 3.27
C PHE A 47 8.68 -7.73 4.42
N MET A 48 7.36 -7.82 4.36
CA MET A 48 6.52 -7.41 5.48
C MET A 48 6.82 -8.20 6.76
N GLN A 49 6.95 -9.53 6.67
CA GLN A 49 7.36 -10.37 7.81
C GLN A 49 8.70 -9.93 8.41
N MET A 50 9.69 -9.66 7.57
CA MET A 50 11.02 -9.22 8.00
C MET A 50 11.02 -7.80 8.56
N PHE A 51 10.17 -6.93 8.03
CA PHE A 51 10.04 -5.55 8.52
C PHE A 51 9.43 -5.54 9.91
N ASP A 52 8.37 -6.32 10.15
CA ASP A 52 7.78 -6.55 11.47
C ASP A 52 8.81 -7.09 12.46
N ALA A 53 9.57 -8.13 12.07
CA ALA A 53 10.65 -8.68 12.90
C ALA A 53 11.70 -7.62 13.27
N ALA A 54 12.17 -6.83 12.29
CA ALA A 54 13.14 -5.77 12.55
C ALA A 54 12.61 -4.69 13.50
N LEU A 55 11.33 -4.31 13.38
CA LEU A 55 10.70 -3.36 14.30
C LEU A 55 10.57 -3.93 15.71
N ARG A 56 10.20 -5.21 15.84
CA ARG A 56 10.13 -5.91 17.13
C ARG A 56 11.50 -6.04 17.81
N ASP A 57 12.56 -6.16 17.01
CA ASP A 57 13.95 -6.14 17.47
C ASP A 57 14.46 -4.73 17.82
N GLY A 58 13.59 -3.70 17.73
CA GLY A 58 13.90 -2.33 18.13
C GLY A 58 14.54 -1.48 17.02
N ALA A 59 14.66 -2.00 15.80
CA ALA A 59 15.15 -1.23 14.68
C ALA A 59 14.05 -0.31 14.14
N LEU A 60 13.84 0.84 14.78
CA LEU A 60 12.82 1.85 14.39
C LEU A 60 12.96 2.36 12.95
N TYR A 61 14.12 2.16 12.32
CA TYR A 61 14.33 2.40 10.90
C TYR A 61 14.97 1.16 10.26
N PRO A 62 14.16 0.14 9.89
CA PRO A 62 14.66 -1.07 9.28
C PRO A 62 15.39 -0.74 7.97
N ARG A 63 16.61 -1.27 7.83
CA ARG A 63 17.46 -1.08 6.64
C ARG A 63 17.94 -2.39 6.05
N TRP A 64 17.99 -3.43 6.88
CA TRP A 64 18.59 -4.72 6.59
C TRP A 64 17.60 -5.81 6.93
N ALA A 65 17.31 -6.67 5.97
CA ALA A 65 16.48 -7.86 6.16
C ALA A 65 17.42 -9.03 6.43
N THR A 66 17.57 -9.45 7.70
CA THR A 66 18.61 -10.39 8.16
C THR A 66 18.46 -11.79 7.58
N ASP A 67 17.24 -12.29 7.45
CA ASP A 67 17.01 -13.69 7.07
C ASP A 67 17.04 -13.90 5.55
N MET A 68 17.28 -12.83 4.77
CA MET A 68 17.45 -12.92 3.33
C MET A 68 18.78 -13.56 2.98
N VAL A 69 18.90 -14.04 1.74
CA VAL A 69 20.16 -14.55 1.18
C VAL A 69 20.79 -15.59 2.12
N PHE A 70 20.03 -16.63 2.49
CA PHE A 70 20.51 -17.69 3.40
C PHE A 70 21.04 -17.19 4.76
N GLY A 71 20.52 -16.06 5.26
CA GLY A 71 20.95 -15.46 6.53
C GLY A 71 22.12 -14.49 6.45
N TYR A 72 22.68 -14.24 5.24
CA TYR A 72 23.64 -13.14 5.05
C TYR A 72 22.96 -11.76 5.09
N GLY A 73 21.66 -11.75 4.82
CA GLY A 73 20.80 -10.59 4.79
C GLY A 73 20.92 -9.74 3.53
N TYR A 74 20.04 -8.74 3.41
CA TYR A 74 19.95 -7.88 2.23
C TYR A 74 19.49 -6.45 2.59
N PRO A 75 20.04 -5.39 1.96
CA PRO A 75 19.68 -4.00 2.22
C PRO A 75 18.36 -3.57 1.57
N VAL A 76 17.26 -4.29 1.83
CA VAL A 76 15.95 -4.09 1.16
C VAL A 76 15.49 -2.64 1.26
N TRP A 77 15.35 -2.12 2.47
CA TRP A 77 14.75 -0.80 2.73
C TRP A 77 15.73 0.38 2.65
N LEU A 78 16.97 0.11 2.23
CA LEU A 78 17.87 1.15 1.73
C LEU A 78 17.56 1.50 0.27
N ILE A 79 17.06 0.53 -0.51
CA ILE A 79 16.75 0.68 -1.93
C ILE A 79 15.25 0.91 -2.13
N LEU A 80 14.42 0.17 -1.40
CA LEU A 80 12.97 0.24 -1.46
C LEU A 80 12.43 1.20 -0.40
N ALA A 81 11.53 2.11 -0.82
CA ALA A 81 10.94 3.08 0.10
C ALA A 81 10.20 2.36 1.26
N PRO A 82 10.49 2.70 2.53
CA PRO A 82 9.94 1.97 3.67
C PRO A 82 8.50 2.37 4.03
N LEU A 83 7.98 3.48 3.48
CA LEU A 83 6.68 4.03 3.86
C LEU A 83 5.52 3.02 3.74
N PRO A 84 5.38 2.23 2.65
CA PRO A 84 4.31 1.23 2.56
C PRO A 84 4.40 0.15 3.64
N TYR A 85 5.61 -0.18 4.11
CA TYR A 85 5.83 -1.17 5.16
C TYR A 85 5.42 -0.65 6.54
N TYR A 86 5.70 0.63 6.85
CA TYR A 86 5.16 1.24 8.06
C TYR A 86 3.63 1.31 8.05
N ALA A 87 3.04 1.64 6.89
CA ALA A 87 1.59 1.66 6.75
C ALA A 87 0.99 0.26 6.92
N ALA A 88 1.62 -0.77 6.38
CA ALA A 88 1.20 -2.15 6.55
C ALA A 88 1.37 -2.61 8.00
N GLU A 89 2.47 -2.24 8.66
CA GLU A 89 2.70 -2.53 10.08
C GLU A 89 1.59 -1.94 10.95
N PHE A 90 1.17 -0.70 10.69
CA PHE A 90 0.03 -0.12 11.39
C PHE A 90 -1.22 -0.99 11.30
N PHE A 91 -1.55 -1.55 10.12
CA PHE A 91 -2.67 -2.48 9.99
C PHE A 91 -2.40 -3.83 10.64
N HIS A 92 -1.16 -4.33 10.59
CA HIS A 92 -0.78 -5.57 11.28
C HIS A 92 -0.98 -5.46 12.81
N LEU A 93 -0.62 -4.33 13.39
CA LEU A 93 -0.87 -4.01 14.81
C LEU A 93 -2.37 -3.96 15.16
N LEU A 94 -3.25 -3.77 14.16
CA LEU A 94 -4.71 -3.88 14.30
C LEU A 94 -5.22 -5.32 14.10
N SER A 95 -4.33 -6.31 14.22
CA SER A 95 -4.60 -7.76 14.08
C SER A 95 -4.87 -8.25 12.66
N LEU A 96 -4.56 -7.47 11.61
CA LEU A 96 -4.60 -8.00 10.25
C LEU A 96 -3.40 -8.93 10.03
N ASP A 97 -3.57 -10.02 9.29
CA ASP A 97 -2.43 -10.80 8.82
C ASP A 97 -1.62 -10.01 7.76
N PHE A 98 -0.38 -10.42 7.48
CA PHE A 98 0.48 -9.67 6.55
C PHE A 98 -0.15 -9.49 5.16
N PRO A 99 -0.75 -10.52 4.53
CA PRO A 99 -1.47 -10.34 3.28
C PRO A 99 -2.58 -9.29 3.37
N ALA A 100 -3.45 -9.34 4.39
CA ALA A 100 -4.55 -8.39 4.54
C ALA A 100 -4.05 -6.97 4.83
N ALA A 101 -2.99 -6.83 5.64
CA ALA A 101 -2.36 -5.55 5.93
C ALA A 101 -1.84 -4.86 4.66
N ILE A 102 -1.11 -5.60 3.82
CA ILE A 102 -0.61 -5.09 2.52
C ILE A 102 -1.78 -4.66 1.63
N LYS A 103 -2.83 -5.48 1.54
CA LYS A 103 -4.01 -5.14 0.73
C LYS A 103 -4.75 -3.92 1.28
N ALA A 104 -4.81 -3.73 2.60
CA ALA A 104 -5.40 -2.55 3.22
C ALA A 104 -4.65 -1.27 2.83
N VAL A 105 -3.31 -1.32 2.80
CA VAL A 105 -2.48 -0.22 2.30
C VAL A 105 -2.81 0.09 0.84
N GLU A 106 -2.87 -0.94 -0.02
CA GLU A 106 -3.15 -0.77 -1.45
C GLU A 106 -4.54 -0.14 -1.69
N ILE A 107 -5.57 -0.66 -1.01
CA ILE A 107 -6.93 -0.10 -1.06
C ILE A 107 -6.89 1.37 -0.62
N GLY A 108 -6.28 1.66 0.53
CA GLY A 108 -6.15 3.03 1.04
C GLY A 108 -5.45 3.97 0.06
N ALA A 109 -4.37 3.51 -0.58
CA ALA A 109 -3.63 4.26 -1.58
C ALA A 109 -4.47 4.56 -2.82
N TRP A 110 -5.29 3.62 -3.29
CA TRP A 110 -6.18 3.86 -4.44
C TRP A 110 -7.24 4.91 -4.14
N PHE A 111 -7.86 4.85 -2.94
CA PHE A 111 -8.82 5.88 -2.51
C PHE A 111 -8.16 7.26 -2.32
N ALA A 112 -6.96 7.30 -1.74
CA ALA A 112 -6.19 8.53 -1.59
C ALA A 112 -5.80 9.13 -2.94
N SER A 113 -5.36 8.29 -3.89
CA SER A 113 -4.99 8.70 -5.25
C SER A 113 -6.21 9.25 -6.01
N ALA A 114 -7.34 8.53 -5.99
CA ALA A 114 -8.58 8.96 -6.61
C ALA A 114 -9.04 10.33 -6.07
N SER A 115 -9.02 10.50 -4.74
CA SER A 115 -9.41 11.74 -4.08
C SER A 115 -8.44 12.89 -4.38
N GLY A 116 -7.13 12.63 -4.30
CA GLY A 116 -6.09 13.59 -4.62
C GLY A 116 -6.19 14.08 -6.05
N MET A 117 -6.40 13.18 -7.01
CA MET A 117 -6.56 13.53 -8.42
C MET A 117 -7.85 14.30 -8.68
N TYR A 118 -8.97 13.92 -8.06
CA TYR A 118 -10.23 14.66 -8.19
C TYR A 118 -10.10 16.10 -7.68
N TRP A 119 -9.47 16.31 -6.52
CA TRP A 119 -9.24 17.66 -5.99
C TRP A 119 -8.23 18.45 -6.80
N PHE A 120 -7.18 17.80 -7.30
CA PHE A 120 -6.23 18.45 -8.22
C PHE A 120 -6.93 18.91 -9.50
N ALA A 121 -7.65 18.00 -10.16
CA ALA A 121 -8.46 18.26 -11.34
C ALA A 121 -9.46 19.40 -11.15
N SER A 122 -10.22 19.39 -10.04
CA SER A 122 -11.20 20.44 -9.76
C SER A 122 -10.60 21.81 -9.47
N ARG A 123 -9.31 21.89 -9.10
CA ARG A 123 -8.57 23.15 -8.94
C ARG A 123 -7.97 23.64 -10.25
N VAL A 124 -7.42 22.73 -11.05
CA VAL A 124 -6.70 23.07 -12.29
C VAL A 124 -7.68 23.31 -13.45
N MET A 125 -8.74 22.52 -13.52
CA MET A 125 -9.76 22.59 -14.57
C MET A 125 -11.00 23.35 -14.12
N ASP A 126 -10.85 24.38 -13.28
CA ASP A 126 -11.98 25.15 -12.75
C ASP A 126 -12.91 25.52 -13.92
N ARG A 127 -14.17 25.08 -13.83
CA ARG A 127 -15.18 25.12 -14.92
C ARG A 127 -15.74 26.54 -15.08
N SER A 128 -14.87 27.48 -15.42
CA SER A 128 -15.20 28.85 -15.83
C SER A 128 -14.49 29.22 -17.14
N ALA A 129 -14.62 28.34 -18.13
CA ALA A 129 -14.55 28.65 -19.56
C ALA A 129 -15.77 27.98 -20.22
#